data_AF-A0A495ZIR3-F1
#
_entry.id   AF-A0A495ZIR3-F1
#
_cell.length_a   1.000
_cell.length_b   1.000
_cell.length_c   1.000
_cell.angle_alpha   90.00
_cell.angle_beta   90.00
_cell.angle_gamma   90.00
#
_symmetry.space_group_name_H-M   'P 1'
#
loop_
_entity.id
_entity.type
_entity.pdbx_description
1 polymer ?
#
loop_
_entity_poly.entity_id
_entity_poly.type
_entity_poly.pdbx_seq_one_letter_code
_entity_poly.pdbx_strand_id
1 'polypeptide(L)'
;MKTMKSILRFSLILYLCLLLTGASYILTASAKITPHPDMEGTTLITIVKGDTLWDLAAKHLKDPLNWPEFKKYNTFTNPDQIYPDEMMRIPAEEVKEMIEVAVEKDMVTLEELEAVKAELAAMEARAMAAEEAVGVTAADVAAIKKMVDDLIAQQKKVKSGLKDLKKEVAGMPGVVDKINASLMKHAEASQHEIKEVHEEVHDVEDDVNSLYKDVQAFQEANEEAHKATEEKLAAGIKANADSLDKLHAMHRGATEKPNKSKRTIAFLTTLAGTAAWFAISAME
;
A
#
# COMPACT_ATOMS: atom_id res chain seq x y z
N MET A 1 -61.83 20.79 47.45
CA MET A 1 -60.56 20.58 48.19
C MET A 1 -59.88 19.22 47.94
N LYS A 2 -60.59 18.11 47.67
CA LYS A 2 -59.96 16.79 47.42
C LYS A 2 -59.13 16.73 46.12
N THR A 3 -59.59 17.38 45.06
CA THR A 3 -58.93 17.39 43.74
C THR A 3 -57.62 18.18 43.73
N MET A 4 -57.53 19.31 44.43
CA MET A 4 -56.30 20.11 44.56
C MET A 4 -55.17 19.35 45.27
N LYS A 5 -55.50 18.52 46.27
CA LYS A 5 -54.49 17.69 46.98
C LYS A 5 -53.95 16.56 46.09
N SER A 6 -54.76 16.03 45.17
CA SER A 6 -54.29 15.01 44.23
C SER A 6 -53.38 15.60 43.16
N ILE A 7 -53.69 16.79 42.63
CA ILE A 7 -52.84 17.48 41.65
C ILE A 7 -51.48 17.86 42.27
N LEU A 8 -51.46 18.30 43.52
CA LEU A 8 -50.21 18.61 44.23
C LEU A 8 -49.34 17.36 44.45
N ARG A 9 -49.96 16.22 44.74
CA ARG A 9 -49.25 14.93 44.90
C ARG A 9 -48.70 14.42 43.57
N PHE A 10 -49.47 14.52 42.48
CA PHE A 10 -48.99 14.16 41.14
C PHE A 10 -47.84 15.06 40.69
N SER A 11 -47.91 16.37 40.94
CA SER A 11 -46.81 17.30 40.65
C SER A 11 -45.56 17.00 41.47
N LEU A 12 -45.71 16.59 42.74
CA LEU A 12 -44.60 16.21 43.60
C LEU A 12 -43.98 14.87 43.19
N ILE A 13 -44.78 13.89 42.77
CA ILE A 13 -44.31 12.61 42.22
C ILE A 13 -43.59 12.85 40.88
N LEU A 14 -44.10 13.72 40.02
CA LEU A 14 -43.47 14.06 38.74
C LEU A 14 -42.14 14.79 38.94
N TYR A 15 -42.08 15.71 39.91
CA TYR A 15 -40.84 16.39 40.32
C TYR A 15 -39.82 15.40 40.95
N LEU A 16 -40.29 14.47 41.78
CA LEU A 16 -39.45 13.41 42.35
C LEU A 16 -38.92 12.45 41.27
N CYS A 17 -39.74 12.14 40.25
CA CYS A 17 -39.34 11.31 39.10
C CYS A 17 -38.29 12.01 38.25
N LEU A 18 -38.45 13.32 37.99
CA LEU A 18 -37.46 14.14 37.27
C LEU A 18 -36.12 14.23 38.03
N LEU A 19 -36.17 14.33 39.37
CA LEU A 19 -34.98 14.30 40.23
C LEU A 19 -34.30 12.92 40.24
N LEU A 20 -35.07 11.83 40.20
CA LEU A 20 -34.53 10.46 40.19
C LEU A 20 -33.88 10.10 38.86
N THR A 21 -34.42 10.57 37.73
CA THR A 21 -33.83 10.34 36.40
C THR A 21 -32.71 11.32 36.07
N GLY A 22 -32.74 12.54 36.65
CA GLY A 22 -31.69 13.55 36.45
C GLY A 22 -30.36 13.22 37.13
N ALA A 23 -30.39 12.45 38.23
CA ALA A 23 -29.18 12.04 38.95
C ALA A 23 -28.39 10.90 38.28
N SER A 24 -28.95 10.23 37.26
CA SER A 24 -28.28 9.17 36.50
C SER A 24 -27.49 9.66 35.29
N TYR A 25 -27.50 10.96 34.99
CA TYR A 25 -26.44 11.58 34.19
C TYR A 25 -25.22 11.77 35.08
N ILE A 26 -24.64 10.64 35.47
CA ILE A 26 -23.38 10.58 36.17
C ILE A 26 -22.35 11.23 35.25
N LEU A 27 -21.78 12.31 35.79
CA LEU A 27 -20.51 12.93 35.45
C LEU A 27 -19.54 11.90 34.86
N THR A 28 -19.54 11.75 33.55
CA THR A 28 -18.45 11.05 32.87
C THR A 28 -17.34 12.08 32.80
N ALA A 29 -16.54 12.16 33.87
CA ALA A 29 -15.27 12.86 33.84
C ALA A 29 -14.39 12.10 32.82
N SER A 30 -14.52 12.46 31.54
CA SER A 30 -13.59 12.01 30.52
C SER A 30 -12.23 12.53 30.93
N ALA A 31 -11.28 11.63 31.18
CA ALA A 31 -9.90 12.04 31.39
C ALA A 31 -9.48 12.83 30.15
N LYS A 32 -9.05 14.07 30.37
CA LYS A 32 -8.61 14.96 29.30
C LYS A 32 -7.24 15.52 29.64
N ILE A 33 -6.36 15.50 28.65
CA ILE A 33 -5.07 16.18 28.70
C ILE A 33 -5.22 17.58 28.13
N THR A 34 -4.82 18.59 28.89
CA THR A 34 -4.79 19.98 28.42
C THR A 34 -3.35 20.48 28.46
N PRO A 35 -2.69 20.66 27.30
CA PRO A 35 -1.37 21.27 27.24
C PRO A 35 -1.41 22.72 27.73
N HIS A 36 -0.41 23.15 28.51
CA HIS A 36 -0.28 24.56 28.84
C HIS A 36 0.03 25.38 27.57
N PRO A 37 -0.59 26.56 27.38
CA PRO A 37 -0.25 27.44 26.27
C PRO A 37 1.16 28.00 26.45
N ASP A 38 1.90 28.10 25.36
CA ASP A 38 3.13 28.90 25.21
C ASP A 38 4.26 28.62 26.22
N MET A 39 4.72 27.37 26.26
CA MET A 39 5.93 26.97 26.98
C MET A 39 7.12 26.84 26.01
N GLU A 40 8.09 27.75 26.12
CA GLU A 40 9.36 27.68 25.39
C GLU A 40 10.12 26.39 25.75
N GLY A 41 10.78 25.78 24.76
CA GLY A 41 11.48 24.51 24.95
C GLY A 41 10.56 23.28 25.08
N THR A 42 9.31 23.36 24.58
CA THR A 42 8.40 22.21 24.53
C THR A 42 7.85 21.95 23.12
N THR A 43 7.62 20.68 22.80
CA THR A 43 7.03 20.24 21.53
C THR A 43 5.69 19.56 21.79
N LEU A 44 4.73 19.76 20.91
CA LEU A 44 3.37 19.22 21.01
C LEU A 44 3.28 17.93 20.18
N ILE A 45 2.89 16.83 20.81
CA ILE A 45 2.76 15.50 20.22
C ILE A 45 1.31 15.00 20.31
N THR A 46 0.90 14.15 19.37
CA THR A 46 -0.42 13.50 19.37
C THR A 46 -0.27 12.06 19.85
N ILE A 47 -1.11 11.64 20.80
CA ILE A 47 -1.11 10.30 21.38
C ILE A 47 -1.72 9.31 20.39
N VAL A 48 -1.01 8.22 20.11
CA VAL A 48 -1.47 7.16 19.21
C VAL A 48 -2.05 6.00 20.01
N LYS A 49 -3.00 5.27 19.42
CA LYS A 49 -3.59 4.09 20.06
C LYS A 49 -2.52 3.06 20.40
N GLY A 50 -2.36 2.78 21.69
CA GLY A 50 -1.37 1.85 22.22
C GLY A 50 -0.26 2.52 23.02
N ASP A 51 -0.12 3.84 22.94
CA ASP A 51 0.83 4.59 23.76
C ASP A 51 0.38 4.60 25.23
N THR A 52 1.35 4.51 26.14
CA THR A 52 1.18 4.77 27.57
C THR A 52 2.03 5.96 28.01
N LEU A 53 1.69 6.63 29.11
CA LEU A 53 2.56 7.68 29.67
C LEU A 53 3.98 7.16 29.97
N TRP A 54 4.09 5.88 30.30
CA TRP A 54 5.34 5.20 30.61
C TRP A 54 6.20 5.02 29.35
N ASP A 55 5.59 4.60 28.23
CA ASP A 55 6.28 4.45 26.94
C ASP A 55 6.67 5.82 26.37
N LEU A 56 5.79 6.82 26.49
CA LEU A 56 6.09 8.20 26.10
C LEU A 56 7.22 8.79 26.94
N ALA A 57 7.29 8.48 28.24
CA ALA A 57 8.40 8.88 29.10
C ALA A 57 9.70 8.16 28.76
N ALA A 58 9.64 6.86 28.50
CA ALA A 58 10.79 6.08 28.04
C ALA A 58 11.38 6.70 26.76
N LYS A 59 10.50 7.13 25.84
CA LYS A 59 10.88 7.69 24.55
C LYS A 59 11.39 9.13 24.62
N HIS A 60 10.79 9.98 25.45
CA HIS A 60 11.06 11.43 25.45
C HIS A 60 11.84 11.93 26.66
N LEU A 61 11.92 11.15 27.74
CA LEU A 61 12.61 11.51 28.99
C LEU A 61 13.73 10.50 29.34
N LYS A 62 14.05 9.57 28.43
CA LYS A 62 15.02 8.46 28.57
C LYS A 62 14.75 7.46 29.72
N ASP A 63 13.88 7.81 30.65
CA ASP A 63 13.49 6.99 31.79
C ASP A 63 11.95 6.87 31.86
N PRO A 64 11.40 5.65 31.73
CA PRO A 64 9.98 5.41 31.88
C PRO A 64 9.39 5.90 33.23
N LEU A 65 10.19 5.90 34.30
CA LEU A 65 9.75 6.32 35.64
C LEU A 65 9.57 7.84 35.76
N ASN A 66 10.12 8.61 34.81
CA ASN A 66 10.04 10.07 34.80
C ASN A 66 8.78 10.62 34.14
N TRP A 67 7.78 9.80 33.81
CA TRP A 67 6.49 10.28 33.31
C TRP A 67 5.81 11.40 34.13
N PRO A 68 5.99 11.53 35.48
CA PRO A 68 5.40 12.65 36.22
C PRO A 68 5.93 14.02 35.79
N GLU A 69 7.09 14.07 35.13
CA GLU A 69 7.67 15.26 34.51
C GLU A 69 6.70 15.93 33.52
N PHE A 70 5.88 15.13 32.82
CA PHE A 70 4.88 15.64 31.87
C PHE A 70 3.82 16.54 32.52
N LYS A 71 3.58 16.39 33.83
CA LYS A 71 2.64 17.23 34.59
C LYS A 71 3.11 18.69 34.68
N LYS A 72 4.40 18.96 34.48
CA LYS A 72 4.91 20.34 34.42
C LYS A 72 4.39 21.07 33.18
N TYR A 73 4.19 20.35 32.07
CA TYR A 73 3.82 20.89 30.77
C TYR A 73 2.35 20.69 30.40
N ASN A 74 1.66 19.78 31.09
CA ASN A 74 0.28 19.42 30.81
C ASN A 74 -0.53 19.28 32.09
N THR A 75 -1.80 19.68 32.01
CA THR A 75 -2.79 19.37 33.03
C THR A 75 -3.46 18.05 32.70
N PHE A 76 -3.38 17.09 33.62
CA PHE A 76 -4.03 15.78 33.53
C PHE A 76 -5.26 15.75 34.43
N THR A 77 -6.41 15.38 33.88
CA THR A 77 -7.61 15.11 34.68
C THR A 77 -7.47 13.79 35.45
N ASN A 78 -6.91 12.77 34.80
CA ASN A 78 -6.52 11.50 35.40
C ASN A 78 -5.24 10.99 34.71
N PRO A 79 -4.09 10.90 35.40
CA PRO A 79 -2.85 10.45 34.79
C PRO A 79 -2.87 8.98 34.31
N ASP A 80 -3.71 8.13 34.89
CA ASP A 80 -3.78 6.71 34.52
C ASP A 80 -4.62 6.47 33.24
N GLN A 81 -5.21 7.53 32.68
CA GLN A 81 -6.08 7.46 31.51
C GLN A 81 -5.66 8.50 30.48
N ILE A 82 -5.10 8.02 29.37
CA ILE A 82 -4.79 8.82 28.20
C ILE A 82 -5.51 8.23 27.00
N TYR A 83 -6.01 9.06 26.09
CA TYR A 83 -6.77 8.62 24.94
C TYR A 83 -6.03 8.91 23.62
N PRO A 84 -6.25 8.07 22.58
CA PRO A 84 -5.77 8.38 21.24
C PRO A 84 -6.32 9.72 20.75
N ASP A 85 -5.57 10.39 19.88
CA ASP A 85 -5.87 11.70 19.30
C ASP A 85 -5.85 12.88 20.30
N GLU A 86 -5.48 12.63 21.56
CA GLU A 86 -5.18 13.70 22.51
C GLU A 86 -3.81 14.31 22.24
N MET A 87 -3.69 15.61 22.49
CA MET A 87 -2.45 16.35 22.33
C MET A 87 -1.77 16.56 23.68
N MET A 88 -0.46 16.33 23.74
CA MET A 88 0.37 16.49 24.94
C MET A 88 1.68 17.21 24.59
N ARG A 89 2.16 18.08 25.48
CA ARG A 89 3.48 18.73 25.38
C ARG A 89 4.57 17.92 26.08
N ILE A 90 5.74 17.88 25.48
CA ILE A 90 6.95 17.23 25.99
C ILE A 90 8.15 18.18 25.94
N PRO A 91 9.18 18.02 26.79
CA PRO A 91 10.41 18.79 26.70
C PRO A 91 11.11 18.58 25.35
N ALA A 92 11.55 19.65 24.71
CA ALA A 92 12.20 19.63 23.39
C ALA A 92 13.68 19.22 23.45
N GLU A 93 14.24 19.04 24.65
CA GLU A 93 15.69 18.93 24.89
C GLU A 93 16.35 17.71 24.25
N GLU A 94 15.57 16.70 23.81
CA GLU A 94 16.10 15.54 23.07
C GLU A 94 15.30 15.17 21.81
N VAL A 95 14.48 16.09 21.30
CA VAL A 95 13.99 15.99 19.93
C VAL A 95 15.16 16.21 18.94
N LYS A 96 16.24 16.87 19.37
CA LYS A 96 17.44 17.09 18.56
C LYS A 96 18.29 15.82 18.35
N GLU A 97 18.49 15.00 19.39
CA GLU A 97 19.22 13.73 19.26
C GLU A 97 18.39 12.64 18.56
N MET A 98 17.06 12.63 18.73
CA MET A 98 16.20 11.73 17.94
C MET A 98 16.10 12.15 16.47
N ILE A 99 16.22 13.45 16.15
CA ILE A 99 16.32 13.89 14.75
C ILE A 99 17.69 13.50 14.17
N GLU A 100 18.82 13.67 14.87
CA GLU A 100 20.13 13.28 14.31
C GLU A 100 20.35 11.76 14.23
N VAL A 101 19.96 10.98 15.25
CA VAL A 101 20.18 9.52 15.28
C VAL A 101 19.15 8.74 14.46
N ALA A 102 17.91 9.23 14.31
CA ALA A 102 16.94 8.63 13.38
C ALA A 102 17.23 9.03 11.91
N VAL A 103 17.84 10.20 11.68
CA VAL A 103 18.34 10.59 10.34
C VAL A 103 19.53 9.73 9.93
N GLU A 104 20.40 9.34 10.86
CA GLU A 104 21.56 8.51 10.50
C GLU A 104 21.23 7.02 10.28
N LYS A 105 20.05 6.54 10.71
CA LYS A 105 19.70 5.12 10.58
C LYS A 105 18.47 4.78 9.73
N ASP A 106 17.50 5.68 9.56
CA ASP A 106 16.25 5.35 8.84
C ASP A 106 15.53 6.53 8.13
N MET A 107 16.15 7.70 7.95
CA MET A 107 15.52 8.77 7.15
C MET A 107 16.40 9.16 5.96
N VAL A 108 15.98 8.67 4.80
CA VAL A 108 16.05 9.42 3.54
C VAL A 108 15.60 10.86 3.86
N THR A 109 16.52 11.82 3.82
CA THR A 109 16.25 13.24 4.02
C THR A 109 15.16 13.71 3.03
N LEU A 110 14.42 14.78 3.33
CA LEU A 110 13.43 15.34 2.37
C LEU A 110 14.10 15.62 1.02
N GLU A 111 15.38 15.99 1.04
CA GLU A 111 16.24 16.17 -0.13
C GLU A 111 16.58 14.85 -0.83
N GLU A 112 16.91 13.77 -0.11
CA GLU A 112 17.13 12.44 -0.71
C GLU A 112 15.82 11.80 -1.21
N LEU A 113 14.67 12.10 -0.60
CA LEU A 113 13.36 11.61 -1.05
C LEU A 113 12.94 12.37 -2.30
N GLU A 114 13.20 13.67 -2.36
CA GLU A 114 13.03 14.46 -3.57
C GLU A 114 14.06 14.10 -4.63
N ALA A 115 15.30 13.75 -4.26
CA ALA A 115 16.32 13.27 -5.18
C ALA A 115 16.01 11.88 -5.72
N VAL A 116 15.53 10.95 -4.89
CA VAL A 116 15.08 9.61 -5.32
C VAL A 116 13.79 9.71 -6.12
N LYS A 117 12.86 10.62 -5.80
CA LYS A 117 11.69 10.91 -6.64
C LYS A 117 12.07 11.58 -7.95
N ALA A 118 13.09 12.45 -7.95
CA ALA A 118 13.61 13.08 -9.15
C ALA A 118 14.39 12.09 -10.02
N GLU A 119 15.15 11.17 -9.41
CA GLU A 119 15.82 10.06 -10.10
C GLU A 119 14.82 9.03 -10.60
N LEU A 120 13.76 8.73 -9.84
CA LEU A 120 12.66 7.86 -10.26
C LEU A 120 11.86 8.51 -11.39
N ALA A 121 11.54 9.81 -11.29
CA ALA A 121 10.90 10.55 -12.38
C ALA A 121 11.82 10.69 -13.60
N ALA A 122 13.13 10.79 -13.41
CA ALA A 122 14.11 10.77 -14.49
C ALA A 122 14.28 9.37 -15.08
N MET A 123 14.16 8.30 -14.28
CA MET A 123 14.13 6.91 -14.75
C MET A 123 12.82 6.59 -15.46
N GLU A 124 11.68 7.06 -14.97
CA GLU A 124 10.36 6.91 -15.60
C GLU A 124 10.28 7.75 -16.87
N ALA A 125 10.86 8.96 -16.90
CA ALA A 125 10.99 9.74 -18.13
C ALA A 125 11.99 9.11 -19.10
N ARG A 126 13.08 8.50 -18.61
CA ARG A 126 13.99 7.69 -19.44
C ARG A 126 13.34 6.38 -19.88
N ALA A 127 12.42 5.80 -19.12
CA ALA A 127 11.69 4.59 -19.44
C ALA A 127 10.57 4.89 -20.42
N MET A 128 9.83 5.99 -20.28
CA MET A 128 8.88 6.49 -21.28
C MET A 128 9.59 6.93 -22.56
N ALA A 129 10.73 7.61 -22.46
CA ALA A 129 11.54 7.96 -23.62
C ALA A 129 12.22 6.72 -24.24
N ALA A 130 12.55 5.70 -23.44
CA ALA A 130 13.01 4.41 -23.93
C ALA A 130 11.85 3.58 -24.49
N GLU A 131 10.61 3.71 -24.02
CA GLU A 131 9.42 3.04 -24.56
C GLU A 131 8.95 3.73 -25.85
N GLU A 132 9.14 5.05 -25.95
CA GLU A 132 8.99 5.85 -27.16
C GLU A 132 10.12 5.60 -28.17
N ALA A 133 11.37 5.38 -27.70
CA ALA A 133 12.51 5.01 -28.55
C ALA A 133 12.57 3.51 -28.89
N VAL A 134 11.99 2.65 -28.06
CA VAL A 134 11.66 1.22 -28.29
C VAL A 134 10.27 1.14 -28.93
N GLY A 135 9.88 2.17 -29.69
CA GLY A 135 8.83 2.12 -30.70
C GLY A 135 9.19 1.25 -31.91
N VAL A 136 9.93 0.15 -31.67
CA VAL A 136 9.95 -1.01 -32.56
C VAL A 136 9.13 -2.07 -31.84
N THR A 137 7.82 -1.98 -32.00
CA THR A 137 6.89 -2.95 -31.43
C THR A 137 7.14 -4.32 -32.08
N ALA A 138 6.74 -5.41 -31.43
CA ALA A 138 6.74 -6.73 -32.07
C ALA A 138 5.96 -6.73 -33.41
N ALA A 139 5.01 -5.81 -33.57
CA ALA A 139 4.31 -5.58 -34.82
C ALA A 139 5.20 -4.90 -35.89
N ASP A 140 6.10 -4.01 -35.51
CA ASP A 140 7.09 -3.39 -36.41
C ASP A 140 8.15 -4.40 -36.85
N VAL A 141 8.66 -5.25 -35.94
CA VAL A 141 9.55 -6.37 -36.29
C VAL A 141 8.85 -7.34 -37.25
N ALA A 142 7.60 -7.68 -36.98
CA ALA A 142 6.81 -8.56 -37.86
C ALA A 142 6.54 -7.91 -39.23
N ALA A 143 6.31 -6.60 -39.28
CA ALA A 143 6.12 -5.86 -40.52
C ALA A 143 7.41 -5.81 -41.35
N ILE A 144 8.56 -5.54 -40.70
CA ILE A 144 9.89 -5.57 -41.33
C ILE A 144 10.19 -6.96 -41.87
N LYS A 145 9.93 -8.02 -41.10
CA LYS A 145 10.11 -9.41 -41.54
C LYS A 145 9.30 -9.72 -42.80
N LYS A 146 8.03 -9.33 -42.82
CA LYS A 146 7.17 -9.51 -44.00
C LYS A 146 7.70 -8.75 -45.22
N MET A 147 8.19 -7.53 -45.04
CA MET A 147 8.80 -6.76 -46.13
C MET A 147 10.08 -7.41 -46.66
N VAL A 148 10.91 -7.97 -45.78
CA VAL A 148 12.13 -8.70 -46.14
C VAL A 148 11.79 -9.97 -46.93
N ASP A 149 10.80 -10.75 -46.49
CA ASP A 149 10.34 -11.96 -47.18
C ASP A 149 9.79 -11.65 -48.58
N ASP A 150 8.99 -10.58 -48.71
CA ASP A 150 8.45 -10.12 -49.99
C ASP A 150 9.57 -9.66 -50.94
N LEU A 151 10.59 -8.95 -50.44
CA LEU A 151 11.76 -8.54 -51.24
C LEU A 151 12.59 -9.74 -51.71
N ILE A 152 12.77 -10.76 -50.86
CA ILE A 152 13.44 -12.02 -51.24
C ILE A 152 12.66 -12.74 -52.34
N ALA A 153 11.33 -12.77 -52.23
CA ALA A 153 10.45 -13.36 -53.25
C ALA A 153 10.53 -12.59 -54.58
N GLN A 154 10.55 -11.24 -54.53
CA GLN A 154 10.73 -10.39 -55.70
C GLN A 154 12.09 -10.61 -56.37
N GLN A 155 13.19 -10.67 -55.60
CA GLN A 155 14.54 -10.97 -56.09
C GLN A 155 14.59 -12.32 -56.82
N LYS A 156 13.97 -13.36 -56.25
CA LYS A 156 13.90 -14.68 -56.87
C LYS A 156 13.16 -14.66 -58.21
N LYS A 157 12.06 -13.90 -58.30
CA LYS A 157 11.25 -13.75 -59.51
C LYS A 157 11.99 -12.97 -60.60
N VAL A 158 12.73 -11.92 -60.22
CA VAL A 158 13.62 -11.18 -61.13
C VAL A 158 14.71 -12.11 -61.66
N LYS A 159 15.34 -12.93 -60.80
CA LYS A 159 16.39 -13.88 -61.22
C LYS A 159 15.88 -14.95 -62.19
N SER A 160 14.67 -15.48 -61.97
CA SER A 160 14.05 -16.41 -62.93
C SER A 160 13.67 -15.71 -64.24
N GLY A 161 13.07 -14.52 -64.17
CA GLY A 161 12.72 -13.74 -65.36
C GLY A 161 13.95 -13.37 -66.20
N LEU A 162 15.08 -13.04 -65.56
CA LEU A 162 16.35 -12.79 -66.23
C LEU A 162 16.89 -14.04 -66.94
N LYS A 163 16.66 -15.23 -66.37
CA LYS A 163 17.06 -16.52 -66.97
C LYS A 163 16.21 -16.86 -68.19
N ASP A 164 14.92 -16.54 -68.15
CA ASP A 164 13.99 -16.76 -69.26
C ASP A 164 14.25 -15.75 -70.39
N LEU A 165 14.47 -14.48 -70.05
CA LEU A 165 14.84 -13.42 -70.99
C LEU A 165 16.20 -13.70 -71.65
N LYS A 166 17.17 -14.28 -70.92
CA LYS A 166 18.44 -14.78 -71.48
C LYS A 166 18.24 -15.86 -72.55
N LYS A 167 17.18 -16.65 -72.43
CA LYS A 167 16.85 -17.72 -73.38
C LYS A 167 16.22 -17.17 -74.67
N GLU A 168 15.48 -16.06 -74.59
CA GLU A 168 14.96 -15.32 -75.75
C GLU A 168 16.02 -14.43 -76.43
N VAL A 169 16.91 -13.81 -75.65
CA VAL A 169 17.89 -12.80 -76.14
C VAL A 169 19.20 -13.44 -76.65
N ALA A 170 19.31 -14.77 -76.65
CA ALA A 170 20.46 -15.55 -77.13
C ALA A 170 20.87 -15.30 -78.61
N GLY A 171 20.18 -14.40 -79.33
CA GLY A 171 20.49 -13.98 -80.70
C GLY A 171 21.35 -12.71 -80.88
N MET A 172 21.75 -11.98 -79.82
CA MET A 172 22.54 -10.74 -79.94
C MET A 172 23.75 -10.70 -78.98
N PRO A 173 24.96 -11.08 -79.43
CA PRO A 173 26.12 -11.22 -78.55
C PRO A 173 26.91 -9.89 -78.39
N GLY A 174 27.24 -9.51 -77.15
CA GLY A 174 28.26 -8.48 -76.86
C GLY A 174 27.90 -7.43 -75.82
N VAL A 175 26.73 -6.78 -75.92
CA VAL A 175 26.29 -5.74 -74.96
C VAL A 175 25.50 -6.36 -73.80
N VAL A 176 24.73 -7.40 -74.11
CA VAL A 176 23.89 -8.13 -73.14
C VAL A 176 24.74 -8.80 -72.07
N ASP A 177 25.90 -9.38 -72.42
CA ASP A 177 26.75 -10.10 -71.46
C ASP A 177 27.37 -9.16 -70.41
N LYS A 178 27.77 -7.94 -70.79
CA LYS A 178 28.32 -6.94 -69.87
C LYS A 178 27.24 -6.40 -68.93
N ILE A 179 26.07 -6.05 -69.46
CA ILE A 179 24.94 -5.59 -68.65
C ILE A 179 24.53 -6.71 -67.67
N ASN A 180 24.45 -7.95 -68.13
CA ASN A 180 24.07 -9.09 -67.30
C ASN A 180 25.11 -9.40 -66.20
N ALA A 181 26.40 -9.31 -66.50
CA ALA A 181 27.46 -9.47 -65.51
C ALA A 181 27.40 -8.41 -64.41
N SER A 182 27.16 -7.14 -64.78
CA SER A 182 26.98 -6.06 -63.80
C SER A 182 25.71 -6.23 -62.97
N LEU A 183 24.60 -6.67 -63.59
CA LEU A 183 23.33 -6.87 -62.90
C LEU A 183 23.38 -8.04 -61.92
N MET A 184 24.03 -9.15 -62.30
CA MET A 184 24.24 -10.30 -61.43
C MET A 184 25.19 -9.97 -60.27
N LYS A 185 26.28 -9.23 -60.53
CA LYS A 185 27.18 -8.77 -59.48
C LYS A 185 26.45 -7.87 -58.47
N HIS A 186 25.58 -6.97 -58.95
CA HIS A 186 24.81 -6.11 -58.06
C HIS A 186 23.76 -6.90 -57.29
N ALA A 187 23.03 -7.82 -57.94
CA ALA A 187 22.07 -8.69 -57.28
C ALA A 187 22.70 -9.60 -56.22
N GLU A 188 23.90 -10.11 -56.47
CA GLU A 188 24.66 -10.91 -55.49
C GLU A 188 25.12 -10.06 -54.30
N ALA A 189 25.57 -8.82 -54.55
CA ALA A 189 25.92 -7.89 -53.48
C ALA A 189 24.70 -7.51 -52.63
N SER A 190 23.54 -7.23 -53.24
CA SER A 190 22.31 -6.95 -52.48
C SER A 190 21.84 -8.18 -51.70
N GLN A 191 22.00 -9.39 -52.26
CA GLN A 191 21.67 -10.62 -51.55
C GLN A 191 22.57 -10.84 -50.34
N HIS A 192 23.85 -10.47 -50.41
CA HIS A 192 24.76 -10.56 -49.27
C HIS A 192 24.35 -9.59 -48.16
N GLU A 193 24.12 -8.33 -48.49
CA GLU A 193 23.70 -7.30 -47.52
C GLU A 193 22.36 -7.65 -46.85
N ILE A 194 21.38 -8.13 -47.62
CA ILE A 194 20.09 -8.59 -47.06
C ILE A 194 20.29 -9.76 -46.09
N LYS A 195 21.24 -10.65 -46.39
CA LYS A 195 21.49 -11.83 -45.57
C LYS A 195 22.19 -11.48 -44.25
N GLU A 196 23.13 -10.55 -44.30
CA GLU A 196 23.82 -10.00 -43.12
C GLU A 196 22.83 -9.29 -42.19
N VAL A 197 22.00 -8.40 -42.74
CA VAL A 197 20.94 -7.73 -41.96
C VAL A 197 19.93 -8.74 -41.39
N HIS A 198 19.63 -9.83 -42.11
CA HIS A 198 18.74 -10.87 -41.60
C HIS A 198 19.35 -11.64 -40.43
N GLU A 199 20.66 -11.88 -40.44
CA GLU A 199 21.39 -12.55 -39.36
C GLU A 199 21.45 -11.65 -38.12
N GLU A 200 21.74 -10.36 -38.27
CA GLU A 200 21.69 -9.39 -37.17
C GLU A 200 20.29 -9.26 -36.55
N VAL A 201 19.24 -9.23 -37.38
CA VAL A 201 17.86 -9.18 -36.86
C VAL A 201 17.50 -10.45 -36.09
N HIS A 202 18.00 -11.61 -36.52
CA HIS A 202 17.77 -12.87 -35.82
C HIS A 202 18.42 -12.88 -34.43
N ASP A 203 19.67 -12.41 -34.33
CA ASP A 203 20.37 -12.33 -33.04
C ASP A 203 19.64 -11.38 -32.07
N VAL A 204 19.16 -10.23 -32.57
CA VAL A 204 18.34 -9.31 -31.77
C VAL A 204 17.02 -9.95 -31.33
N GLU A 205 16.40 -10.78 -32.17
CA GLU A 205 15.16 -11.50 -31.83
C GLU A 205 15.41 -12.51 -30.70
N ASP A 206 16.54 -13.20 -30.71
CA ASP A 206 16.95 -14.12 -29.64
C ASP A 206 17.21 -13.39 -28.32
N ASP A 207 17.91 -12.25 -28.37
CA ASP A 207 18.17 -11.41 -27.19
C ASP A 207 16.88 -10.86 -26.56
N VAL A 208 15.95 -10.37 -27.39
CA VAL A 208 14.63 -9.88 -26.92
C VAL A 208 13.84 -11.01 -26.27
N ASN A 209 13.84 -12.20 -26.87
CA ASN A 209 13.16 -13.36 -26.29
C ASN A 209 13.79 -13.82 -24.97
N SER A 210 15.11 -13.71 -24.82
CA SER A 210 15.81 -13.95 -23.57
C SER A 210 15.40 -12.95 -22.50
N LEU A 211 15.45 -11.65 -22.82
CA LEU A 211 15.04 -10.59 -21.89
C LEU A 211 13.59 -10.77 -21.41
N TYR A 212 12.69 -11.18 -22.30
CA TYR A 212 11.30 -11.43 -21.94
C TYR A 212 11.16 -12.53 -20.88
N LYS A 213 11.95 -13.61 -21.00
CA LYS A 213 11.98 -14.68 -19.99
C LYS A 213 12.54 -14.20 -18.65
N ASP A 214 13.60 -13.40 -18.69
CA ASP A 214 14.23 -12.87 -17.47
C ASP A 214 13.26 -11.93 -16.72
N VAL A 215 12.52 -11.09 -17.45
CA VAL A 215 11.48 -10.24 -16.87
C VAL A 215 10.36 -11.07 -16.23
N GLN A 216 9.91 -12.15 -16.88
CA GLN A 216 8.92 -13.04 -16.29
C GLN A 216 9.42 -13.73 -15.02
N ALA A 217 10.65 -14.27 -15.05
CA ALA A 217 11.25 -14.89 -13.88
C ALA A 217 11.41 -13.92 -12.70
N PHE A 218 11.77 -12.66 -12.99
CA PHE A 218 11.85 -11.61 -11.96
C PHE A 218 10.48 -11.29 -11.35
N GLN A 219 9.43 -11.20 -12.18
CA GLN A 219 8.07 -10.97 -11.69
C GLN A 219 7.60 -12.10 -10.77
N GLU A 220 7.81 -13.36 -11.16
CA GLU A 220 7.47 -14.53 -10.35
C GLU A 220 8.24 -14.53 -9.01
N ALA A 221 9.54 -14.25 -9.03
CA ALA A 221 10.35 -14.17 -7.82
C ALA A 221 9.88 -13.05 -6.87
N ASN A 222 9.46 -11.91 -7.43
CA ASN A 222 8.94 -10.80 -6.65
C ASN A 222 7.58 -11.15 -6.01
N GLU A 223 6.69 -11.83 -6.74
CA GLU A 223 5.41 -12.31 -6.22
C GLU A 223 5.59 -13.33 -5.09
N GLU A 224 6.56 -14.25 -5.23
CA GLU A 224 6.91 -15.23 -4.19
C GLU A 224 7.48 -14.55 -2.94
N ALA A 225 8.35 -13.53 -3.12
CA ALA A 225 8.87 -12.72 -2.01
C ALA A 225 7.76 -11.96 -1.27
N HIS A 226 6.79 -11.39 -1.99
CA HIS A 226 5.63 -10.73 -1.38
C HIS A 226 4.80 -11.73 -0.56
N LYS A 227 4.46 -12.89 -1.13
CA LYS A 227 3.71 -13.93 -0.43
C LYS A 227 4.43 -14.44 0.81
N ALA A 228 5.74 -14.66 0.74
CA ALA A 228 6.54 -15.08 1.89
C ALA A 228 6.56 -14.02 3.00
N THR A 229 6.54 -12.74 2.63
CA THR A 229 6.47 -11.62 3.58
C THR A 229 5.10 -11.53 4.24
N GLU A 230 4.03 -11.72 3.48
CA GLU A 230 2.66 -11.79 4.00
C GLU A 230 2.46 -12.98 4.95
N GLU A 231 2.97 -14.16 4.61
CA GLU A 231 2.92 -15.33 5.49
C GLU A 231 3.67 -15.10 6.81
N LYS A 232 4.86 -14.49 6.74
CA LYS A 232 5.62 -14.12 7.94
C LYS A 232 4.88 -13.09 8.80
N LEU A 233 4.25 -12.09 8.18
CA LEU A 233 3.45 -11.08 8.88
C LEU A 233 2.22 -11.73 9.54
N ALA A 234 1.50 -12.59 8.82
CA ALA A 234 0.35 -13.31 9.33
C ALA A 234 0.73 -14.24 10.51
N ALA A 235 1.86 -14.94 10.40
CA ALA A 235 2.40 -15.76 11.48
C ALA A 235 2.78 -14.91 12.71
N GLY A 236 3.38 -13.73 12.51
CA GLY A 236 3.70 -12.78 13.56
C GLY A 236 2.45 -12.23 14.25
N ILE A 237 1.42 -11.85 13.50
CA ILE A 237 0.12 -11.39 14.03
C ILE A 237 -0.52 -12.50 14.87
N LYS A 238 -0.48 -13.75 14.40
CA LYS A 238 -1.01 -14.90 15.14
C LYS A 238 -0.25 -15.16 16.43
N ALA A 239 1.09 -15.14 16.39
CA ALA A 239 1.91 -15.31 17.59
C ALA A 239 1.66 -14.20 18.62
N ASN A 240 1.47 -12.96 18.17
CA ASN A 240 1.09 -11.84 19.03
C ASN A 240 -0.32 -12.02 19.61
N ALA A 241 -1.29 -12.46 18.80
CA ALA A 241 -2.65 -12.75 19.26
C ALA A 241 -2.67 -13.87 20.33
N ASP A 242 -1.92 -14.95 20.10
CA ASP A 242 -1.79 -16.07 21.06
C ASP A 242 -1.12 -15.61 22.36
N SER A 243 -0.11 -14.73 22.27
CA SER A 243 0.57 -14.13 23.42
C SER A 243 -0.39 -13.24 24.21
N LEU A 244 -1.24 -12.48 23.52
CA LEU A 244 -2.24 -11.59 24.12
C LEU A 244 -3.35 -12.40 24.81
N ASP A 245 -3.78 -13.52 24.22
CA ASP A 245 -4.73 -14.45 24.84
C ASP A 245 -4.16 -15.11 26.09
N LYS A 246 -2.88 -15.47 26.07
CA LYS A 246 -2.16 -16.01 27.24
C LYS A 246 -2.05 -14.96 28.36
N LEU A 247 -1.83 -13.69 28.01
CA LEU A 247 -1.78 -12.59 28.96
C LEU A 247 -3.17 -12.30 29.57
N HIS A 248 -4.22 -12.32 28.76
CA HIS A 248 -5.62 -12.26 29.21
C HIS A 248 -6.01 -13.45 30.08
N ALA A 249 -5.48 -14.65 29.81
CA ALA A 249 -5.68 -15.82 30.66
C ALA A 249 -4.97 -15.67 32.03
N MET A 250 -3.80 -15.04 32.08
CA MET A 250 -3.09 -14.74 33.33
C MET A 250 -3.78 -13.64 34.16
N HIS A 251 -4.42 -12.66 33.52
CA HIS A 251 -5.19 -11.61 34.22
C HIS A 251 -6.60 -12.05 34.62
N ARG A 252 -7.17 -13.11 34.01
CA ARG A 252 -8.36 -13.78 34.52
C ARG A 252 -7.98 -14.67 35.71
N GLY A 253 -7.74 -14.04 36.86
CA GLY A 253 -7.86 -14.72 38.15
C GLY A 253 -9.27 -15.32 38.28
N ALA A 254 -9.34 -16.65 38.43
CA ALA A 254 -10.52 -17.45 38.79
C ALA A 254 -11.89 -16.79 38.56
N THR A 255 -12.27 -16.52 37.31
CA THR A 255 -13.63 -16.05 37.02
C THR A 255 -14.61 -17.19 37.30
N GLU A 256 -15.39 -17.01 38.36
CA GLU A 256 -16.44 -17.89 38.86
C GLU A 256 -17.35 -18.36 37.71
N LYS A 257 -17.51 -19.69 37.56
CA LYS A 257 -18.44 -20.27 36.57
C LYS A 257 -19.86 -19.73 36.84
N PRO A 258 -20.58 -19.19 35.84
CA PRO A 258 -21.89 -18.58 36.09
C PRO A 258 -22.89 -19.64 36.56
N ASN A 259 -23.35 -19.48 37.81
CA ASN A 259 -24.43 -20.27 38.41
C ASN A 259 -25.68 -20.25 37.49
N LYS A 260 -26.34 -21.41 37.34
CA LYS A 260 -27.47 -21.65 36.43
C LYS A 260 -28.52 -20.53 36.48
N SER A 261 -28.81 -19.96 37.65
CA SER A 261 -29.79 -18.87 37.79
C SER A 261 -29.43 -17.59 37.03
N LYS A 262 -28.14 -17.24 36.88
CA LYS A 262 -27.72 -16.05 36.12
C LYS A 262 -27.90 -16.25 34.61
N ARG A 263 -27.78 -17.50 34.12
CA ARG A 263 -28.02 -17.85 32.71
C ARG A 263 -29.50 -17.81 32.37
N THR A 264 -30.37 -18.23 33.30
CA THR A 264 -31.83 -18.16 33.11
C THR A 264 -32.33 -16.71 33.07
N ILE A 265 -31.78 -15.83 33.92
CA ILE A 265 -32.14 -14.41 33.91
C ILE A 265 -31.71 -13.75 32.59
N ALA A 266 -30.49 -14.02 32.11
CA ALA A 266 -30.03 -13.48 30.83
C ALA A 266 -30.89 -13.96 29.64
N PHE A 267 -31.30 -15.23 29.62
CA PHE A 267 -32.21 -15.74 28.60
C PHE A 267 -33.62 -15.11 28.68
N LEU A 268 -34.15 -14.91 29.88
CA LEU A 268 -35.47 -14.29 30.07
C LEU A 268 -35.48 -12.81 29.66
N THR A 269 -34.39 -12.07 29.92
CA THR A 269 -34.29 -10.67 29.48
C THR A 269 -34.18 -10.55 27.96
N THR A 270 -33.47 -11.46 27.29
CA THR A 270 -33.38 -11.48 25.83
C THR A 270 -34.72 -11.85 25.20
N LEU A 271 -35.46 -12.79 25.78
CA LEU A 271 -36.78 -13.20 25.27
C LEU A 271 -37.86 -12.10 25.46
N ALA A 272 -37.79 -11.36 26.57
CA ALA A 272 -38.67 -10.24 26.82
C ALA A 272 -38.39 -9.06 25.86
N GLY A 273 -37.12 -8.81 25.56
CA GLY A 273 -36.71 -7.79 24.59
C GLY A 273 -37.18 -8.10 23.16
N THR A 274 -37.07 -9.36 22.72
CA THR A 274 -37.53 -9.77 21.38
C THR A 274 -39.05 -9.76 21.25
N ALA A 275 -39.79 -10.13 22.30
CA ALA A 275 -41.25 -10.03 22.32
C ALA A 275 -41.73 -8.57 22.30
N ALA A 276 -41.05 -7.66 23.01
CA ALA A 276 -41.37 -6.23 22.99
C ALA A 276 -41.10 -5.61 21.62
N TRP A 277 -40.00 -5.98 20.97
CA TRP A 277 -39.70 -5.54 19.60
C TRP A 277 -40.77 -6.00 18.59
N PHE A 278 -41.19 -7.26 18.69
CA PHE A 278 -42.23 -7.81 17.79
C PHE A 278 -43.61 -7.18 18.01
N ALA A 279 -43.97 -6.83 19.25
CA ALA A 279 -45.23 -6.15 19.54
C ALA A 279 -45.26 -4.71 19.01
N ILE A 280 -44.12 -4.03 18.98
CA ILE A 280 -44.00 -2.67 18.42
C ILE A 280 -44.08 -2.72 16.89
N SER A 281 -43.41 -3.68 16.23
CA SER A 281 -43.49 -3.86 14.77
C SER A 281 -44.85 -4.37 14.25
N ALA A 282 -45.78 -4.76 15.11
CA ALA A 282 -47.13 -5.20 14.73
C ALA A 282 -48.20 -4.10 14.88
N MET A 283 -47.83 -2.91 15.36
CA MET A 283 -48.73 -1.76 15.53
C MET A 283 -48.46 -0.59 14.56
N GLU A 284 -47.45 -0.71 13.69
CA GLU A 284 -47.27 0.10 12.46
C GLU A 284 -47.93 -0.58 11.26
#